data_AF-A0A3D8I6F6-F1
#
_entry.id   AF-A0A3D8I6F6-F1
#
_cell.length_a   1.000
_cell.length_b   1.000
_cell.length_c   1.000
_cell.angle_alpha   90.00
_cell.angle_beta   90.00
_cell.angle_gamma   90.00
#
_symmetry.space_group_name_H-M   'P 1'
#
loop_
_entity.id
_entity.type
_entity.pdbx_description
1 polymer ?
#
loop_
_entity_poly.entity_id
_entity_poly.type
_entity_poly.pdbx_seq_one_letter_code
_entity_poly.pdbx_strand_id
1 'polypeptide(L)'
;MTFFEVNIPPIPNDVHIHHIAHTPILKRAKILIIVVCLLNFSLVGLSVLEELHQSHNLSHNLSWLLSYADIITSLSFIALAIACFYLSKLSLRKRLFHLCIISFILIVLTYCMLWLFGEQNTLIISIGSLIYSLFNLYISWQGAKELSFITHDHFFFKGAKISIASLIPLFVALFTILLGLNVENSAIAVLGAIIGVVGIVCMFAGVIMLIIAICRMRQIIAYGEGISNPL
;
A
#
# COMPACT_ATOMS: atom_id res chain seq x y z
N MET A 1 22.70 7.14 -2.01
CA MET A 1 22.10 5.91 -2.53
C MET A 1 22.00 4.79 -1.48
N THR A 2 22.81 4.82 -0.42
CA THR A 2 22.83 3.83 0.68
C THR A 2 21.54 3.69 1.50
N PHE A 3 20.75 4.76 1.69
CA PHE A 3 19.50 4.71 2.48
C PHE A 3 18.41 3.77 1.91
N PHE A 4 18.38 3.57 0.58
CA PHE A 4 17.40 2.72 -0.10
C PHE A 4 17.96 1.36 -0.50
N GLU A 5 19.20 1.04 -0.13
CA GLU A 5 19.76 -0.28 -0.35
C GLU A 5 19.04 -1.32 0.53
N VAL A 6 18.88 -2.52 -0.04
CA VAL A 6 18.24 -3.67 0.60
C VAL A 6 19.14 -4.85 0.31
N ASN A 7 19.87 -5.30 1.33
CA ASN A 7 20.77 -6.44 1.23
C ASN A 7 20.00 -7.70 1.59
N ILE A 8 19.62 -8.48 0.58
CA ILE A 8 18.93 -9.76 0.79
C ILE A 8 19.96 -10.77 1.30
N PRO A 9 19.70 -11.49 2.40
CA PRO A 9 20.59 -12.54 2.87
C PRO A 9 20.75 -13.65 1.80
N PRO A 10 21.88 -14.37 1.83
CA PRO A 10 22.05 -15.56 1.01
C PRO A 10 20.99 -16.61 1.38
N ILE A 11 20.54 -17.37 0.38
CA ILE A 11 19.58 -18.45 0.57
C ILE A 11 20.33 -19.63 1.23
N PRO A 12 19.87 -20.14 2.38
CA PRO A 12 20.43 -21.36 2.97
C PRO A 12 20.29 -22.57 2.02
N ASN A 13 21.20 -23.53 2.09
CA ASN A 13 21.17 -24.70 1.20
C ASN A 13 20.08 -25.73 1.55
N ASP A 14 19.49 -25.62 2.74
CA ASP A 14 18.54 -26.56 3.35
C ASP A 14 17.07 -26.14 3.18
N VAL A 15 16.79 -24.98 2.56
CA VAL A 15 15.42 -24.49 2.36
C VAL A 15 14.85 -24.87 0.98
N HIS A 16 13.59 -25.31 0.98
CA HIS A 16 12.89 -25.65 -0.25
C HIS A 16 12.48 -24.39 -1.04
N ILE A 17 12.71 -24.39 -2.36
CA ILE A 17 12.35 -23.28 -3.25
C ILE A 17 11.19 -23.70 -4.15
N HIS A 18 10.07 -23.01 -4.02
CA HIS A 18 8.90 -23.17 -4.90
C HIS A 18 9.03 -22.26 -6.11
N HIS A 19 9.26 -22.83 -7.29
CA HIS A 19 9.24 -22.08 -8.54
C HIS A 19 7.83 -21.92 -9.09
N ILE A 20 7.54 -20.74 -9.65
CA ILE A 20 6.23 -20.40 -10.22
C ILE A 20 5.87 -21.32 -11.39
N ALA A 21 6.85 -21.79 -12.16
CA ALA A 21 6.62 -22.68 -13.31
C ALA A 21 5.90 -23.97 -12.89
N HIS A 22 6.28 -24.52 -11.72
CA HIS A 22 5.85 -25.82 -11.22
C HIS A 22 4.80 -25.74 -10.10
N THR A 23 4.52 -24.53 -9.58
CA THR A 23 3.61 -24.34 -8.44
C THR A 23 2.33 -23.61 -8.88
N PRO A 24 1.22 -24.32 -9.18
CA PRO A 24 -0.01 -23.69 -9.69
C PRO A 24 -0.63 -22.72 -8.67
N ILE A 25 -0.48 -23.01 -7.38
CA ILE A 25 -0.94 -22.14 -6.28
C ILE A 25 -0.23 -20.78 -6.34
N LEU A 26 1.08 -20.76 -6.61
CA LEU A 26 1.87 -19.53 -6.75
C LEU A 26 1.45 -18.73 -7.99
N LYS A 27 1.16 -19.40 -9.12
CA LYS A 27 0.61 -18.74 -10.31
C LYS A 27 -0.70 -18.02 -10.00
N ARG A 28 -1.62 -18.69 -9.30
CA ARG A 28 -2.91 -18.11 -8.88
C ARG A 28 -2.72 -16.93 -7.93
N ALA A 29 -1.86 -17.06 -6.92
CA ALA A 29 -1.56 -15.98 -5.97
C ALA A 29 -1.00 -14.73 -6.69
N LYS A 30 -0.07 -14.92 -7.64
CA LYS A 30 0.46 -13.82 -8.45
C LYS A 30 -0.63 -13.12 -9.27
N ILE A 31 -1.47 -13.90 -9.95
CA ILE A 31 -2.57 -13.36 -10.76
C ILE A 31 -3.54 -12.57 -9.87
N LEU A 32 -3.89 -13.09 -8.70
CA LEU A 32 -4.74 -12.38 -7.73
C LEU A 32 -4.13 -11.03 -7.33
N ILE A 33 -2.83 -10.99 -7.02
CA ILE A 33 -2.14 -9.72 -6.67
C ILE A 33 -2.18 -8.74 -7.84
N ILE A 34 -1.94 -9.20 -9.08
CA ILE A 34 -2.01 -8.34 -10.28
C ILE A 34 -3.43 -7.80 -10.48
N VAL A 35 -4.45 -8.65 -10.34
CA VAL A 35 -5.86 -8.24 -10.45
C VAL A 35 -6.20 -7.21 -9.38
N VAL A 36 -5.75 -7.42 -8.13
CA VAL A 36 -5.91 -6.44 -7.04
C VAL A 36 -5.26 -5.11 -7.40
N CYS A 37 -4.05 -5.11 -7.98
CA CYS A 37 -3.40 -3.88 -8.42
C CYS A 37 -4.22 -3.15 -9.50
N LEU A 38 -4.74 -3.88 -10.50
CA LEU A 38 -5.57 -3.28 -11.56
C LEU A 38 -6.88 -2.72 -11.03
N LEU A 39 -7.55 -3.44 -10.14
CA LEU A 39 -8.78 -3.01 -9.47
C LEU A 39 -8.54 -1.73 -8.64
N ASN A 40 -7.47 -1.68 -7.85
CA ASN A 40 -7.13 -0.48 -7.09
C ASN A 40 -6.73 0.69 -8.00
N PHE A 41 -6.10 0.44 -9.14
CA PHE A 41 -5.82 1.49 -10.12
C PHE A 41 -7.11 2.08 -10.71
N SER A 42 -8.14 1.25 -10.95
CA SER A 42 -9.45 1.76 -11.39
C SER A 42 -10.15 2.62 -10.33
N LEU A 43 -9.93 2.35 -9.02
CA LEU A 43 -10.44 3.21 -7.94
C LEU A 43 -9.83 4.61 -7.99
N VAL A 44 -8.53 4.73 -8.26
CA VAL A 44 -7.88 6.04 -8.43
C VAL A 44 -8.44 6.78 -9.64
N GLY A 45 -8.73 6.07 -10.73
CA GLY A 45 -9.41 6.67 -11.89
C GLY A 45 -10.82 7.17 -11.57
N LEU A 46 -11.57 6.43 -10.75
CA LEU A 46 -12.90 6.81 -10.29
C LEU A 46 -12.89 8.05 -9.40
N SER A 47 -11.93 8.17 -8.48
CA SER A 47 -11.84 9.34 -7.60
C SER A 47 -11.49 10.62 -8.36
N VAL A 48 -10.63 10.53 -9.39
CA VAL A 48 -10.35 11.66 -10.28
C VAL A 48 -11.60 12.06 -11.07
N LEU A 49 -12.37 11.07 -11.55
CA LEU A 49 -13.60 11.32 -12.31
C LEU A 49 -14.70 11.95 -11.43
N GLU A 50 -14.79 11.53 -10.17
CA GLU A 50 -15.68 12.13 -9.17
C GLU A 50 -15.32 13.59 -8.89
N GLU A 51 -14.04 13.90 -8.65
CA GLU A 51 -13.57 15.28 -8.41
C GLU A 51 -13.87 16.18 -9.62
N LEU A 52 -13.62 15.70 -10.84
CA LEU A 52 -13.97 16.41 -12.07
C LEU A 52 -15.48 16.63 -12.18
N HIS A 53 -16.30 15.65 -11.81
CA HIS A 53 -17.76 15.77 -11.84
C HIS A 53 -18.27 16.82 -10.84
N GLN A 54 -17.73 16.82 -9.61
CA GLN A 54 -18.05 17.80 -8.57
C GLN A 54 -17.63 19.21 -9.00
N SER A 55 -16.44 19.37 -9.60
CA SER A 55 -15.95 20.67 -10.08
C SER A 55 -16.81 21.28 -11.20
N HIS A 56 -17.54 20.44 -11.96
CA HIS A 56 -18.40 20.87 -13.06
C HIS A 56 -19.89 20.93 -12.73
N ASN A 57 -20.30 20.77 -11.46
CA ASN A 57 -21.70 20.80 -11.02
C ASN A 57 -22.65 19.91 -11.84
N LEU A 58 -22.16 18.77 -12.33
CA LEU A 58 -23.00 17.83 -13.06
C LEU A 58 -23.92 17.10 -12.06
N SER A 59 -25.22 17.31 -12.17
CA SER A 59 -26.24 16.94 -11.18
C SER A 59 -26.65 15.46 -11.19
N HIS A 60 -25.83 14.56 -11.73
CA HIS A 60 -26.18 13.14 -11.80
C HIS A 60 -25.81 12.41 -10.51
N ASN A 61 -26.74 11.57 -10.03
CA ASN A 61 -26.58 10.74 -8.83
C ASN A 61 -25.26 9.95 -8.86
N LEU A 62 -24.29 10.33 -8.04
CA LEU A 62 -22.97 9.68 -7.88
C LEU A 62 -23.02 8.45 -6.96
N SER A 63 -24.19 8.12 -6.40
CA SER A 63 -24.38 7.03 -5.45
C SER A 63 -23.97 5.65 -5.98
N TRP A 64 -24.10 5.41 -7.29
CA TRP A 64 -23.66 4.17 -7.92
C TRP A 64 -22.13 4.05 -7.98
N LEU A 65 -21.42 5.19 -8.06
CA LEU A 65 -19.96 5.25 -8.17
C LEU A 65 -19.31 4.95 -6.81
N LEU A 66 -19.89 5.48 -5.73
CA LEU A 66 -19.55 5.13 -4.35
C LEU A 66 -19.81 3.65 -4.06
N SER A 67 -21.01 3.15 -4.42
CA SER A 67 -21.35 1.73 -4.25
C SER A 67 -20.39 0.81 -5.03
N TYR A 68 -19.97 1.22 -6.22
CA TYR A 68 -19.00 0.49 -7.03
C TYR A 68 -17.60 0.48 -6.40
N ALA A 69 -17.17 1.61 -5.83
CA ALA A 69 -15.90 1.72 -5.11
C ALA A 69 -15.83 0.78 -3.89
N ASP A 70 -16.91 0.70 -3.12
CA ASP A 70 -17.01 -0.19 -1.95
C ASP A 70 -16.91 -1.67 -2.34
N ILE A 71 -17.59 -2.06 -3.42
CA ILE A 71 -17.54 -3.44 -3.95
C ILE A 71 -16.13 -3.78 -4.43
N ILE A 72 -15.48 -2.90 -5.20
CA ILE A 72 -14.11 -3.15 -5.69
C ILE A 72 -13.15 -3.25 -4.51
N THR A 73 -13.27 -2.36 -3.52
CA THR A 73 -12.38 -2.35 -2.35
C THR A 73 -12.52 -3.66 -1.56
N SER A 74 -13.76 -4.12 -1.37
CA SER A 74 -14.05 -5.39 -0.68
C SER A 74 -13.50 -6.60 -1.44
N LEU A 75 -13.71 -6.67 -2.76
CA LEU A 75 -13.18 -7.73 -3.61
C LEU A 75 -11.64 -7.74 -3.64
N SER A 76 -11.05 -6.55 -3.71
CA SER A 76 -9.60 -6.38 -3.68
C SER A 76 -9.01 -6.90 -2.37
N PHE A 77 -9.68 -6.62 -1.26
CA PHE A 77 -9.27 -7.12 0.04
C PHE A 77 -9.33 -8.65 0.13
N ILE A 78 -10.45 -9.26 -0.28
CA ILE A 78 -10.63 -10.71 -0.26
C ILE A 78 -9.58 -11.40 -1.14
N ALA A 79 -9.36 -10.89 -2.35
CA ALA A 79 -8.35 -11.41 -3.27
C ALA A 79 -6.93 -11.30 -2.69
N LEU A 80 -6.61 -10.19 -2.04
CA LEU A 80 -5.32 -9.99 -1.37
C LEU A 80 -5.15 -10.96 -0.18
N ALA A 81 -6.19 -11.17 0.63
CA ALA A 81 -6.16 -12.11 1.75
C ALA A 81 -5.93 -13.56 1.27
N ILE A 82 -6.60 -13.98 0.20
CA ILE A 82 -6.38 -15.30 -0.42
C ILE A 82 -4.96 -15.42 -0.98
N ALA A 83 -4.45 -14.38 -1.64
CA ALA A 83 -3.08 -14.37 -2.14
C ALA A 83 -2.07 -14.49 -0.99
N CYS A 84 -2.20 -13.66 0.05
CA CYS A 84 -1.36 -13.69 1.25
C CYS A 84 -1.42 -15.04 1.97
N PHE A 85 -2.59 -15.69 2.02
CA PHE A 85 -2.74 -17.05 2.56
C PHE A 85 -1.92 -18.07 1.75
N TYR A 86 -2.01 -18.04 0.42
CA TYR A 86 -1.24 -18.94 -0.44
C TYR A 86 0.28 -18.70 -0.33
N LEU A 87 0.71 -17.43 -0.32
CA LEU A 87 2.11 -17.07 -0.13
C LEU A 87 2.61 -17.56 1.24
N SER A 88 1.85 -17.31 2.31
CA SER A 88 2.16 -17.72 3.68
C SER A 88 2.29 -19.25 3.82
N LYS A 89 1.39 -19.99 3.18
CA LYS A 89 1.42 -21.46 3.17
C LYS A 89 2.65 -22.00 2.45
N LEU A 90 3.03 -21.40 1.32
CA LEU A 90 4.21 -21.80 0.54
C LEU A 90 5.52 -21.41 1.21
N SER A 91 5.58 -20.24 1.86
CA SER A 91 6.78 -19.79 2.57
C SER A 91 6.93 -20.41 3.96
N LEU A 92 5.92 -21.14 4.45
CA LEU A 92 5.80 -21.63 5.83
C LEU A 92 5.96 -20.50 6.87
N ARG A 93 5.41 -19.31 6.57
CA ARG A 93 5.49 -18.13 7.44
C ARG A 93 4.13 -17.50 7.61
N LYS A 94 3.56 -17.60 8.82
CA LYS A 94 2.23 -17.02 9.15
C LYS A 94 2.23 -15.49 9.20
N ARG A 95 3.40 -14.86 9.38
CA ARG A 95 3.53 -13.41 9.59
C ARG A 95 2.90 -12.57 8.49
N LEU A 96 3.11 -12.92 7.22
CA LEU A 96 2.51 -12.19 6.09
C LEU A 96 0.97 -12.23 6.13
N PHE A 97 0.40 -13.39 6.45
CA PHE A 97 -1.04 -13.56 6.58
C PHE A 97 -1.60 -12.82 7.81
N HIS A 98 -0.91 -12.88 8.95
CA HIS A 98 -1.29 -12.11 10.14
C HIS A 98 -1.28 -10.60 9.88
N LEU A 99 -0.27 -10.08 9.16
CA LEU A 99 -0.22 -8.67 8.77
C LEU A 99 -1.42 -8.28 7.90
N CYS A 100 -1.82 -9.16 6.97
CA CYS A 100 -3.01 -8.95 6.14
C CYS A 100 -4.31 -8.95 6.99
N ILE A 101 -4.45 -9.86 7.95
CA ILE A 101 -5.61 -9.90 8.86
C ILE A 101 -5.66 -8.66 9.75
N ILE A 102 -4.52 -8.22 10.29
CA ILE A 102 -4.49 -7.01 11.13
C ILE A 102 -4.90 -5.79 10.31
N SER A 103 -4.45 -5.68 9.06
CA SER A 103 -4.90 -4.61 8.15
C SER A 103 -6.41 -4.67 7.93
N PHE A 104 -7.00 -5.86 7.77
CA PHE A 104 -8.45 -6.03 7.70
C PHE A 104 -9.17 -5.48 8.93
N ILE A 105 -8.73 -5.91 10.11
CA ILE A 105 -9.35 -5.54 11.39
C ILE A 105 -9.30 -4.03 11.55
N LEU A 106 -8.17 -3.40 11.22
CA LEU A 106 -8.04 -1.95 11.26
C LEU A 106 -9.01 -1.25 10.32
N ILE A 107 -9.17 -1.74 9.08
CA ILE A 107 -10.14 -1.18 8.11
C ILE A 107 -11.55 -1.27 8.69
N VAL A 108 -11.95 -2.45 9.18
CA VAL A 108 -13.29 -2.67 9.76
C VAL A 108 -13.50 -1.75 10.97
N LEU A 109 -12.52 -1.64 11.86
CA LEU A 109 -12.57 -0.73 13.00
C LEU A 109 -12.76 0.72 12.54
N THR A 110 -12.04 1.17 11.51
CA THR A 110 -12.21 2.53 10.97
C THR A 110 -13.63 2.77 10.45
N TYR A 111 -14.20 1.83 9.69
CA TYR A 111 -15.59 1.94 9.23
C TYR A 111 -16.59 1.91 10.39
N CYS A 112 -16.40 1.05 11.39
CA CYS A 112 -17.23 1.02 12.59
C CYS A 112 -17.16 2.34 13.37
N MET A 113 -15.97 2.93 13.52
CA MET A 113 -15.80 4.23 14.18
C MET A 113 -16.48 5.34 13.39
N LEU A 114 -16.37 5.34 12.05
CA LEU A 114 -17.04 6.31 11.19
C LEU A 114 -18.57 6.22 11.34
N TRP A 115 -19.10 4.99 11.39
CA TRP A 115 -20.53 4.72 11.57
C TRP A 115 -21.05 5.09 12.97
N LEU A 116 -20.30 4.78 14.03
CA LEU A 116 -20.69 5.04 15.43
C LEU A 116 -20.60 6.51 15.82
N PHE A 117 -19.54 7.21 15.39
CA PHE A 117 -19.25 8.57 15.86
C PHE A 117 -19.70 9.66 14.88
N GLY A 118 -19.85 9.34 13.58
CA GLY A 118 -20.37 10.25 12.56
C GLY A 118 -19.67 11.61 12.47
N GLU A 119 -20.26 12.56 11.75
CA GLU A 119 -19.71 13.93 11.60
C GLU A 119 -19.61 14.72 12.93
N GLN A 120 -20.22 14.23 14.01
CA GLN A 120 -20.35 14.96 15.28
C GLN A 120 -19.06 15.03 16.10
N ASN A 121 -18.10 14.11 15.88
CA ASN A 121 -16.86 14.04 16.66
C ASN A 121 -15.63 14.02 15.75
N THR A 122 -15.46 15.13 15.01
CA THR A 122 -14.33 15.36 14.09
C THR A 122 -12.97 15.13 14.72
N LEU A 123 -12.78 15.49 15.99
CA LEU A 123 -11.51 15.31 16.72
C LEU A 123 -11.19 13.83 16.96
N ILE A 124 -12.17 13.01 17.37
CA ILE A 124 -11.99 11.57 17.59
C ILE A 124 -11.70 10.87 16.25
N ILE A 125 -12.40 11.26 15.20
CA ILE A 125 -12.19 10.73 13.83
C ILE A 125 -10.80 11.11 13.31
N SER A 126 -10.35 12.34 13.57
CA SER A 126 -9.03 12.81 13.16
C SER A 126 -7.90 12.07 13.89
N ILE A 127 -8.03 11.85 15.20
CA ILE A 127 -7.05 11.05 15.96
C ILE A 127 -7.08 9.59 15.51
N GLY A 128 -8.27 9.02 15.33
CA GLY A 128 -8.44 7.64 14.88
C GLY A 128 -7.84 7.39 13.49
N SER A 129 -8.07 8.31 12.55
CA SER A 129 -7.49 8.24 11.20
C SER A 129 -5.97 8.39 11.20
N LEU A 130 -5.42 9.26 12.06
CA LEU A 130 -3.97 9.38 12.24
C LEU A 130 -3.36 8.09 12.78
N ILE A 131 -3.94 7.51 13.84
CA ILE A 131 -3.50 6.22 14.39
C ILE A 131 -3.58 5.12 13.31
N TYR A 132 -4.71 5.02 12.62
CA TYR A 132 -4.92 4.07 11.53
C TYR A 132 -3.86 4.21 10.43
N SER A 133 -3.51 5.44 10.03
CA SER A 133 -2.50 5.69 9.01
C SER A 133 -1.11 5.21 9.44
N LEU A 134 -0.72 5.45 10.70
CA LEU A 134 0.57 5.00 11.26
C LEU A 134 0.66 3.47 11.30
N PHE A 135 -0.41 2.81 11.73
CA PHE A 135 -0.46 1.34 11.72
C PHE A 135 -0.38 0.77 10.31
N ASN A 136 -1.07 1.36 9.32
CA ASN A 136 -0.98 0.90 7.93
C ASN A 136 0.41 1.11 7.33
N LEU A 137 1.11 2.20 7.67
CA LEU A 137 2.50 2.39 7.26
C LEU A 137 3.40 1.30 7.84
N TYR A 138 3.25 0.99 9.12
CA TYR A 138 3.98 -0.10 9.76
C TYR A 138 3.68 -1.46 9.13
N ILE A 139 2.41 -1.78 8.89
CA ILE A 139 1.99 -3.04 8.27
C ILE A 139 2.52 -3.15 6.85
N SER A 140 2.43 -2.08 6.05
CA SER A 140 2.94 -2.04 4.67
C SER A 140 4.45 -2.23 4.64
N TRP A 141 5.17 -1.59 5.56
CA TRP A 141 6.62 -1.76 5.72
C TRP A 141 6.99 -3.20 6.06
N GLN A 142 6.36 -3.78 7.08
CA GLN A 142 6.62 -5.17 7.49
C GLN A 142 6.20 -6.18 6.41
N GLY A 143 5.09 -5.93 5.72
CA GLY A 143 4.61 -6.75 4.62
C GLY A 143 5.59 -6.76 3.45
N ALA A 144 6.10 -5.59 3.06
CA ALA A 144 7.11 -5.46 2.01
C ALA A 144 8.44 -6.11 2.38
N LYS A 145 8.86 -6.03 3.65
CA LYS A 145 10.03 -6.76 4.17
C LYS A 145 9.85 -8.27 4.06
N GLU A 146 8.71 -8.80 4.49
CA GLU A 146 8.41 -10.23 4.42
C GLU A 146 8.32 -10.71 2.98
N LEU A 147 7.65 -9.96 2.09
CA LEU A 147 7.60 -10.26 0.66
C LEU A 147 9.00 -10.30 0.05
N SER A 148 9.82 -9.28 0.31
CA SER A 148 11.19 -9.21 -0.20
C SER A 148 12.04 -10.40 0.24
N PHE A 149 11.88 -10.82 1.49
CA PHE A 149 12.57 -11.97 2.07
C PHE A 149 12.13 -13.29 1.41
N ILE A 150 10.82 -13.57 1.37
CA ILE A 150 10.30 -14.85 0.86
C ILE A 150 10.45 -15.01 -0.65
N THR A 151 10.38 -13.92 -1.43
CA THR A 151 10.56 -13.97 -2.88
C THR A 151 12.01 -13.80 -3.32
N HIS A 152 12.91 -13.45 -2.39
CA HIS A 152 14.29 -13.07 -2.67
C HIS A 152 14.37 -11.94 -3.71
N ASP A 153 13.52 -10.92 -3.55
CA ASP A 153 13.48 -9.77 -4.46
C ASP A 153 13.50 -8.45 -3.67
N HIS A 154 14.56 -7.66 -3.85
CA HIS A 154 14.78 -6.42 -3.12
C HIS A 154 13.82 -5.31 -3.55
N PHE A 155 13.21 -5.41 -4.73
CA PHE A 155 12.32 -4.38 -5.27
C PHE A 155 11.07 -4.18 -4.40
N PHE A 156 10.58 -5.23 -3.72
CA PHE A 156 9.46 -5.10 -2.78
C PHE A 156 9.79 -4.12 -1.64
N PHE A 157 10.86 -4.37 -0.90
CA PHE A 157 11.19 -3.54 0.25
C PHE A 157 11.77 -2.19 -0.16
N LYS A 158 12.56 -2.13 -1.25
CA LYS A 158 13.08 -0.88 -1.79
C LYS A 158 11.96 0.04 -2.28
N GLY A 159 10.97 -0.51 -2.99
CA GLY A 159 9.79 0.23 -3.42
C GLY A 159 9.00 0.80 -2.24
N ALA A 160 8.73 -0.03 -1.22
CA ALA A 160 8.06 0.43 0.00
C ALA A 160 8.84 1.51 0.75
N LYS A 161 10.18 1.40 0.87
CA LYS A 161 11.03 2.45 1.46
C LYS A 161 10.87 3.78 0.73
N ILE A 162 10.89 3.75 -0.61
CA ILE A 162 10.77 4.96 -1.43
C ILE A 162 9.38 5.59 -1.27
N SER A 163 8.31 4.79 -1.35
CA SER A 163 6.92 5.27 -1.19
C SER A 163 6.63 5.81 0.22
N ILE A 164 7.23 5.23 1.26
CA ILE A 164 7.08 5.75 2.63
C ILE A 164 7.92 6.99 2.83
N ALA A 165 9.16 7.03 2.32
CA ALA A 165 10.02 8.20 2.40
C ALA A 165 9.45 9.41 1.64
N SER A 166 8.70 9.19 0.55
CA SER A 166 8.02 10.29 -0.17
C SER A 166 6.94 11.01 0.65
N LEU A 167 6.49 10.44 1.77
CA LEU A 167 5.58 11.15 2.68
C LEU A 167 6.23 12.36 3.33
N ILE A 168 7.56 12.36 3.50
CA ILE A 168 8.31 13.48 4.08
C ILE A 168 8.19 14.74 3.20
N PRO A 169 8.60 14.74 1.91
CA PRO A 169 8.43 15.91 1.06
C PRO A 169 6.95 16.27 0.86
N LEU A 170 6.01 15.31 0.85
CA LEU A 170 4.58 15.62 0.80
C LEU A 170 4.10 16.39 2.04
N PHE A 171 4.56 16.01 3.24
CA PHE A 171 4.23 16.72 4.48
C PHE A 171 4.85 18.13 4.50
N VAL A 172 6.11 18.25 4.09
CA VAL A 172 6.80 19.54 3.97
C VAL A 172 6.09 20.44 2.96
N ALA A 173 5.68 19.90 1.82
CA ALA A 173 4.91 20.62 0.81
C ALA A 173 3.61 21.17 1.38
N LEU A 174 2.84 20.33 2.07
CA LEU A 174 1.55 20.70 2.64
C LEU A 174 1.70 21.82 3.70
N PHE A 175 2.69 21.70 4.59
CA PHE A 175 3.00 22.75 5.56
C PHE A 175 3.44 24.06 4.90
N THR A 176 4.28 23.97 3.86
CA THR A 176 4.79 25.15 3.14
C THR A 176 3.67 25.86 2.36
N ILE A 177 2.75 25.11 1.75
CA ILE A 177 1.56 25.66 1.09
C ILE A 177 0.69 26.39 2.11
N LEU A 178 0.37 25.75 3.26
CA LEU A 178 -0.42 26.37 4.32
C LEU A 178 0.23 27.64 4.86
N LEU A 179 1.54 27.62 5.07
CA LEU A 179 2.29 28.80 5.51
C LEU A 179 2.18 29.92 4.48
N GLY A 180 2.43 29.63 3.20
CA GLY A 180 2.36 30.60 2.11
C GLY A 180 0.97 31.23 1.96
N LEU A 181 -0.09 30.44 2.11
CA LEU A 181 -1.47 30.93 2.12
C LEU A 181 -1.74 31.84 3.32
N ASN A 182 -1.25 31.47 4.52
CA ASN A 182 -1.48 32.24 5.75
C ASN A 182 -0.74 33.59 5.75
N VAL A 183 0.44 33.66 5.11
CA VAL A 183 1.19 34.93 4.98
C VAL A 183 0.91 35.65 3.64
N GLU A 184 -0.12 35.22 2.90
CA GLU A 184 -0.51 35.77 1.59
C GLU A 184 0.64 35.86 0.56
N ASN A 185 1.63 34.96 0.67
CA ASN A 185 2.82 34.95 -0.17
C ASN A 185 2.74 33.82 -1.20
N SER A 186 2.42 34.21 -2.44
CA SER A 186 2.29 33.29 -3.57
C SER A 186 3.59 32.55 -3.90
N ALA A 187 4.77 33.15 -3.68
CA ALA A 187 6.05 32.49 -3.95
C ALA A 187 6.30 31.32 -3.00
N ILE A 188 5.93 31.46 -1.72
CA ILE A 188 6.04 30.38 -0.73
C ILE A 188 5.06 29.25 -1.07
N ALA A 189 3.83 29.58 -1.45
CA ALA A 189 2.84 28.58 -1.86
C ALA A 189 3.28 27.79 -3.11
N VAL A 190 3.84 28.47 -4.11
CA VAL A 190 4.39 27.84 -5.32
C VAL A 190 5.57 26.93 -4.99
N LEU A 191 6.47 27.35 -4.10
CA LEU A 191 7.59 26.52 -3.65
C LEU A 191 7.10 25.24 -2.95
N GLY A 192 6.07 25.35 -2.11
CA GLY A 192 5.40 24.20 -1.51
C GLY A 192 4.80 23.25 -2.56
N ALA A 193 4.14 23.78 -3.60
CA ALA A 193 3.61 22.98 -4.70
C ALA A 193 4.70 22.21 -5.47
N ILE A 194 5.84 22.84 -5.76
CA ILE A 194 6.98 22.19 -6.43
C ILE A 194 7.52 21.04 -5.57
N ILE A 195 7.69 21.24 -4.26
CA ILE A 195 8.11 20.18 -3.33
C ILE A 195 7.07 19.04 -3.33
N GLY A 196 5.78 19.38 -3.40
CA GLY A 196 4.69 18.43 -3.50
C GLY A 196 4.80 17.54 -4.73
N VAL A 197 5.06 18.13 -5.90
CA VAL A 197 5.28 17.39 -7.16
C VAL A 197 6.45 16.42 -7.03
N VAL A 198 7.56 16.84 -6.42
CA VAL A 198 8.72 15.94 -6.17
C VAL A 198 8.30 14.76 -5.30
N GLY A 199 7.55 15.02 -4.22
CA GLY A 199 7.02 13.96 -3.35
C GLY A 199 6.14 12.97 -4.10
N ILE A 200 5.22 13.46 -4.94
CA ILE A 200 4.35 12.63 -5.77
C ILE A 200 5.17 11.75 -6.73
N VAL A 201 6.14 12.33 -7.43
CA VAL A 201 7.01 11.58 -8.36
C VAL A 201 7.79 10.46 -7.63
N CYS A 202 8.33 10.76 -6.45
CA CYS A 202 8.99 9.74 -5.63
C CYS A 202 8.02 8.63 -5.20
N MET A 203 6.80 8.99 -4.80
CA MET A 203 5.77 8.01 -4.42
C MET A 203 5.44 7.07 -5.58
N PHE A 204 5.22 7.63 -6.78
CA PHE A 204 4.99 6.85 -8.00
C PHE A 204 6.16 5.94 -8.35
N ALA A 205 7.40 6.43 -8.23
CA ALA A 205 8.58 5.61 -8.46
C ALA A 205 8.61 4.37 -7.53
N GLY A 206 8.26 4.54 -6.25
CA GLY A 206 8.16 3.42 -5.31
C GLY A 206 7.04 2.43 -5.68
N VAL A 207 5.88 2.92 -6.11
CA VAL A 207 4.76 2.07 -6.57
C VAL A 207 5.14 1.28 -7.84
N ILE A 208 5.82 1.91 -8.80
CA ILE A 208 6.31 1.22 -10.01
C ILE A 208 7.28 0.11 -9.64
N MET A 209 8.17 0.33 -8.67
CA MET A 209 9.08 -0.71 -8.19
C MET A 209 8.33 -1.89 -7.55
N LEU A 210 7.27 -1.64 -6.79
CA LEU A 210 6.40 -2.70 -6.26
C LEU A 210 5.72 -3.51 -7.37
N ILE A 211 5.20 -2.85 -8.41
CA ILE A 211 4.60 -3.51 -9.57
C ILE A 211 5.63 -4.38 -10.31
N ILE A 212 6.83 -3.83 -10.53
CA ILE A 212 7.95 -4.56 -11.13
C ILE A 212 8.28 -5.81 -10.30
N ALA A 213 8.33 -5.69 -8.97
CA ALA A 213 8.59 -6.81 -8.06
C ALA A 213 7.51 -7.92 -8.19
N ILE A 214 6.23 -7.54 -8.24
CA ILE A 214 5.12 -8.48 -8.47
C ILE A 214 5.31 -9.21 -9.81
N CYS A 215 5.61 -8.47 -10.88
CA CYS A 215 5.86 -9.04 -12.21
C CYS A 215 7.09 -9.97 -12.22
N ARG A 216 8.13 -9.64 -11.45
CA ARG A 216 9.36 -10.42 -11.32
C ARG A 216 9.25 -11.61 -10.37
N MET A 217 8.19 -11.70 -9.57
CA MET A 217 7.98 -12.84 -8.67
C MET A 217 7.98 -14.15 -9.47
N ARG A 218 9.04 -14.94 -9.29
CA ARG A 218 9.30 -16.23 -9.96
C ARG A 218 9.40 -17.39 -8.98
N GLN A 219 9.65 -17.11 -7.70
CA GLN A 219 9.87 -18.12 -6.69
C GLN A 219 9.42 -17.66 -5.31
N ILE A 220 9.22 -18.64 -4.43
CA ILE A 220 9.04 -18.45 -2.99
C ILE A 220 9.93 -19.44 -2.26
N ILE A 221 10.62 -18.96 -1.24
CA ILE A 221 11.50 -19.76 -0.39
C ILE A 221 10.75 -20.14 0.89
N ALA A 222 10.75 -21.44 1.20
CA ALA A 222 10.12 -22.00 2.38
C ALA A 222 11.10 -21.99 3.57
N TYR A 223 11.34 -20.80 4.13
CA TYR A 223 12.25 -20.63 5.28
C TYR A 223 11.74 -21.28 6.58
N GLY A 224 10.46 -21.60 6.69
CA GLY A 224 9.88 -22.12 7.93
C GLY A 224 9.60 -21.04 8.98
N GLU A 225 8.93 -21.44 10.07
CA GLU A 225 8.45 -20.53 11.12
C GLU A 225 9.57 -20.03 12.05
N GLY A 226 10.67 -20.77 12.16
CA GLY A 226 11.75 -20.49 13.12
C GLY A 226 12.81 -19.48 12.64
N ILE A 227 12.87 -19.18 11.34
CA ILE A 227 13.90 -18.29 10.79
C ILE A 227 13.42 -16.84 10.89
N SER A 228 14.13 -15.99 11.64
CA SER A 228 13.84 -14.55 11.69
C SER A 228 14.16 -13.87 10.36
N ASN A 229 13.39 -12.83 10.00
CA ASN A 229 13.72 -12.01 8.84
C ASN A 229 14.82 -11.01 9.23
N PRO A 230 16.01 -11.06 8.61
CA PRO A 230 17.11 -10.15 8.97
C PRO A 230 16.99 -8.75 8.30
N LEU A 231 16.00 -8.53 7.43
CA LEU A 231 15.75 -7.26 6.72
C LEU A 231 15.10 -6.17 7.59
#